data_AF-A0A8X7QK37-F1
#
_entry.id   AF-A0A8X7QK37-F1
#
_cell.length_a   1.000
_cell.length_b   1.000
_cell.length_c   1.000
_cell.angle_alpha   90.00
_cell.angle_beta   90.00
_cell.angle_gamma   90.00
#
_symmetry.space_group_name_H-M   'P 1'
#
loop_
_entity.id
_entity.type
_entity.pdbx_description
1 polymer ?
#
loop_
_entity_poly.entity_id
_entity_poly.type
_entity_poly.pdbx_seq_one_letter_code
_entity_poly.pdbx_strand_id
1 'polypeptide(L)'
;MQVKSNMGLDYSYSQPSESEDLFCNSVDSGYSETDDLIRRDQAEISLQARSSVQYPPQPEVEFGFPQICYCGAQPLLATSNSRNNQG
;
A
#
# COMPACT_ATOMS: atom_id res chain seq x y z
N MET A 1 -2.07 -25.05 40.84
CA MET A 1 -0.89 -24.24 40.49
C MET A 1 -0.45 -24.60 39.07
N GLN A 2 0.29 -23.68 38.43
CA GLN A 2 0.94 -23.75 37.12
C GLN A 2 0.09 -23.36 35.91
N VAL A 3 0.05 -22.05 35.63
CA VAL A 3 -0.13 -21.53 34.27
C VAL A 3 1.29 -21.33 33.72
N LYS A 4 1.65 -22.04 32.65
CA LYS A 4 2.90 -21.79 31.91
C LYS A 4 2.66 -20.60 30.99
N SER A 5 3.23 -19.45 31.33
CA SER A 5 3.29 -18.31 30.42
C SER A 5 4.34 -18.59 29.34
N ASN A 6 3.91 -18.79 28.09
CA ASN A 6 4.83 -18.83 26.95
C ASN A 6 5.41 -17.41 26.77
N MET A 7 6.72 -17.28 27.00
CA MET A 7 7.47 -16.04 26.72
C MET A 7 7.45 -15.79 25.20
N GLY A 8 6.51 -14.98 24.73
CA GLY A 8 6.56 -14.42 23.38
C GLY A 8 7.79 -13.53 23.27
N LEU A 9 8.63 -13.79 22.27
CA LEU A 9 9.84 -13.03 22.03
C LEU A 9 9.47 -11.62 21.54
N ASP A 10 9.72 -10.59 22.34
CA ASP A 10 9.54 -9.20 21.96
C ASP A 10 10.65 -8.78 20.99
N TYR A 11 10.40 -8.93 19.69
CA TYR A 11 11.32 -8.48 18.65
C TYR A 11 11.30 -6.95 18.54
N SER A 12 12.33 -6.30 19.10
CA SER A 12 12.57 -4.87 18.91
C SER A 12 13.53 -4.65 17.75
N TYR A 13 13.04 -4.12 16.63
CA TYR A 13 13.86 -3.80 15.46
C TYR A 13 14.41 -2.38 15.61
N SER A 14 15.73 -2.22 15.64
CA SER A 14 16.39 -0.91 15.57
C SER A 14 16.92 -0.70 14.16
N GLN A 15 16.44 0.33 13.46
CA GLN A 15 16.96 0.69 12.14
C GLN A 15 18.44 1.08 12.24
N PRO A 16 19.32 0.56 11.37
CA PRO A 16 20.69 1.04 11.27
C PRO A 16 20.69 2.48 10.75
N SER A 17 21.59 3.31 11.27
CA SER A 17 21.81 4.68 10.80
C SER A 17 22.25 4.66 9.34
N GLU A 18 21.60 5.44 8.48
CA GLU A 18 21.99 5.59 7.09
C GLU A 18 23.38 6.23 7.02
N SER A 19 24.40 5.47 6.59
CA SER A 19 25.71 6.04 6.28
C SER A 19 25.65 6.66 4.88
N GLU A 20 25.93 7.96 4.82
CA GLU A 20 25.72 8.85 3.67
C GLU A 20 26.73 8.64 2.52
N ASP A 21 27.73 7.78 2.72
CA ASP A 21 28.88 7.64 1.83
C ASP A 21 28.67 6.66 0.66
N LEU A 22 27.49 6.01 0.58
CA LEU A 22 27.23 5.01 -0.48
C LEU A 22 26.85 5.64 -1.83
N PHE A 23 26.57 6.93 -1.86
CA PHE A 23 26.13 7.64 -3.07
C PHE A 23 27.13 8.72 -3.48
N CYS A 24 28.40 8.36 -3.56
CA CYS A 24 29.41 9.17 -4.24
C CYS A 24 29.12 9.17 -5.74
N ASN A 25 28.20 10.03 -6.18
CA ASN A 25 28.08 10.36 -7.59
C ASN A 25 29.33 11.16 -7.97
N SER A 26 30.35 10.49 -8.49
CA SER A 26 31.37 11.20 -9.24
C SER A 26 30.66 11.87 -10.41
N VAL A 27 30.53 13.19 -10.34
CA VAL A 27 29.95 14.03 -11.39
C VAL A 27 30.90 14.07 -12.58
N ASP A 28 31.00 12.98 -13.32
CA ASP A 28 31.64 12.95 -14.62
C ASP A 28 30.65 12.56 -15.71
N SER A 29 30.85 13.24 -16.83
CA SER A 29 30.41 12.93 -18.19
C SER A 29 28.96 13.26 -18.56
N GLY A 30 28.84 14.25 -19.44
CA GLY A 30 27.61 14.73 -20.08
C GLY A 30 26.88 13.72 -21.00
N TYR A 31 27.15 12.42 -20.88
CA TYR A 31 26.32 11.37 -21.46
C TYR A 31 26.07 10.28 -20.42
N SER A 32 24.79 10.13 -20.05
CA SER A 32 24.29 9.09 -19.16
C SER A 32 23.36 8.20 -19.97
N GLU A 33 23.77 6.95 -20.18
CA GLU A 33 22.97 5.95 -20.91
C GLU A 33 21.58 5.78 -20.25
N THR A 34 21.53 5.84 -18.92
CA THR A 34 20.29 5.79 -18.14
C THR A 34 19.36 6.95 -18.45
N ASP A 35 19.87 8.19 -18.50
CA ASP A 35 19.06 9.37 -18.86
C ASP A 35 18.54 9.28 -20.30
N ASP A 36 19.35 8.71 -21.19
CA ASP A 36 18.98 8.48 -22.59
C ASP A 36 17.85 7.46 -22.74
N LEU A 37 17.91 6.36 -21.97
CA LEU A 37 16.84 5.36 -21.91
C LEU A 37 15.56 5.95 -21.32
N ILE A 38 15.66 6.74 -20.24
CA ILE A 38 14.52 7.44 -19.64
C ILE A 38 13.86 8.39 -20.66
N ARG A 39 14.64 9.17 -21.42
CA ARG A 39 14.09 10.07 -22.43
C ARG A 39 13.35 9.34 -23.54
N ARG A 40 13.84 8.18 -23.99
CA ARG A 40 13.17 7.37 -25.03
C ARG A 40 11.85 6.80 -24.52
N ASP A 41 11.84 6.23 -23.32
CA ASP A 41 10.64 5.69 -22.67
C ASP A 41 9.54 6.76 -22.53
N GLN A 42 9.91 7.95 -22.07
CA GLN A 42 8.97 9.07 -21.97
C GLN A 42 8.40 9.51 -23.33
N ALA A 43 9.21 9.49 -24.39
CA ALA A 43 8.73 9.80 -25.73
C ALA A 43 7.72 8.74 -26.23
N GLU A 44 7.97 7.46 -25.97
CA GLU A 44 7.05 6.36 -26.33
C GLU A 44 5.73 6.44 -25.55
N ILE A 45 5.80 6.68 -24.23
CA ILE A 45 4.62 6.91 -23.38
C ILE A 45 3.81 8.10 -23.91
N SER A 46 4.46 9.21 -24.30
CA SER A 46 3.76 10.39 -24.82
C SER A 46 3.02 10.13 -26.13
N LEU A 47 3.54 9.23 -26.98
CA LEU A 47 2.89 8.81 -28.22
C LEU A 47 1.72 7.86 -27.94
N GLN A 48 1.89 6.94 -26.98
CA GLN A 48 0.88 5.95 -26.61
C GLN A 48 -0.25 6.55 -25.76
N ALA A 49 0.03 7.53 -24.91
CA ALA A 49 -0.95 8.24 -24.07
C ALA A 49 -2.00 9.03 -24.89
N ARG A 50 -1.77 9.24 -26.19
CA ARG A 50 -2.79 9.80 -27.10
C ARG A 50 -3.96 8.86 -27.34
N SER A 51 -3.80 7.55 -27.11
CA SER A 51 -4.97 6.67 -27.01
C SER A 51 -5.60 6.86 -25.63
N SER A 52 -6.70 7.60 -25.57
CA SER A 52 -7.52 7.64 -24.36
C SER A 52 -8.01 6.23 -24.06
N VAL A 53 -7.42 5.57 -23.06
CA VAL A 53 -7.91 4.30 -22.55
C VAL A 53 -9.23 4.59 -21.86
N GLN A 54 -10.35 4.37 -22.57
CA GLN A 54 -11.67 4.48 -21.97
C GLN A 54 -11.92 3.21 -21.15
N TYR A 55 -11.68 3.31 -19.85
CA TYR A 55 -12.05 2.24 -18.93
C TYR A 55 -13.58 2.10 -18.90
N PRO A 56 -14.11 0.86 -18.97
CA PRO A 56 -15.53 0.66 -18.78
C PRO A 56 -15.92 1.17 -17.37
N PRO A 57 -17.16 1.66 -17.20
CA PRO A 57 -17.66 1.97 -15.87
C PRO A 57 -17.57 0.70 -15.02
N GLN A 58 -16.96 0.82 -13.84
CA GLN A 58 -16.94 -0.30 -12.91
C GLN A 58 -18.37 -0.68 -12.57
N PRO A 59 -18.68 -1.98 -12.47
CA PRO A 59 -20.00 -2.39 -12.02
C PRO A 59 -20.28 -1.76 -10.66
N GLU A 60 -21.52 -1.30 -10.49
CA GLU A 60 -22.03 -0.91 -9.19
C GLU A 60 -22.05 -2.17 -8.30
N VAL A 61 -20.94 -2.42 -7.61
CA VAL A 61 -20.93 -3.37 -6.52
C VAL A 61 -21.72 -2.73 -5.37
N GLU A 62 -22.75 -3.40 -4.87
CA GLU A 62 -23.35 -2.97 -3.60
C GLU A 62 -22.28 -3.11 -2.52
N PHE A 63 -21.61 -2.00 -2.23
CA PHE A 63 -20.71 -1.89 -1.09
C PHE A 63 -21.58 -1.87 0.16
N GLY A 64 -21.91 -3.06 0.64
CA GLY A 64 -22.82 -3.28 1.76
C GLY A 64 -22.22 -4.24 2.77
N PHE A 65 -22.82 -4.27 3.96
CA PHE A 65 -22.57 -5.36 4.89
C PHE A 65 -22.91 -6.69 4.19
N PRO A 66 -22.05 -7.72 4.30
CA PRO A 66 -22.35 -9.03 3.72
C PRO A 66 -23.75 -9.47 4.15
N GLN A 67 -24.61 -9.81 3.20
CA GLN A 67 -25.99 -10.24 3.49
C GLN A 67 -26.06 -11.67 4.05
N ILE A 68 -24.94 -12.40 3.96
CA ILE A 68 -24.78 -13.76 4.46
C ILE A 68 -23.46 -13.86 5.20
N CYS A 69 -23.49 -14.50 6.37
CA CYS A 69 -22.29 -14.91 7.07
C CYS A 69 -21.61 -16.07 6.33
N TYR A 70 -20.31 -16.30 6.57
CA TYR A 70 -19.58 -17.45 6.01
C TYR A 70 -20.19 -18.81 6.36
N CYS A 71 -20.98 -18.88 7.44
CA CYS A 71 -21.75 -20.06 7.83
C CYS A 71 -23.12 -20.19 7.16
N GLY A 72 -23.49 -19.27 6.25
CA GLY A 72 -24.79 -19.20 5.58
C GLY A 72 -25.92 -18.58 6.41
N ALA A 73 -25.67 -18.15 7.64
CA ALA A 73 -26.66 -17.49 8.49
C ALA A 73 -26.83 -16.00 8.12
N GLN A 74 -27.99 -15.42 8.50
CA GLN A 74 -28.22 -14.00 8.36
C GLN A 74 -27.38 -13.20 9.38
N PRO A 75 -26.69 -12.13 8.96
CA PRO A 75 -25.84 -11.33 9.85
C PRO A 75 -26.67 -10.57 10.89
N LEU A 76 -26.15 -10.50 12.10
CA LEU A 76 -26.75 -9.69 13.17
C LEU A 76 -26.22 -8.26 13.07
N LEU A 77 -27.08 -7.33 12.63
CA LEU A 77 -26.78 -5.90 12.65
C LEU A 77 -27.02 -5.35 14.06
N ALA A 78 -25.99 -4.82 14.70
CA ALA A 78 -26.06 -4.19 16.01
C ALA A 78 -25.43 -2.79 15.98
N THR A 79 -26.03 -1.84 16.69
CA THR A 79 -25.48 -0.49 16.85
C THR A 79 -24.59 -0.43 18.10
N SER A 80 -23.33 -0.02 17.95
CA SER A 80 -22.44 0.20 19.08
C SER A 80 -22.74 1.56 19.73
N ASN A 81 -23.31 1.55 20.93
CA ASN A 81 -23.49 2.77 21.71
C ASN A 81 -22.23 3.04 22.55
N SER A 82 -21.19 3.63 21.95
CA SER A 82 -20.09 4.19 22.75
C SER A 82 -20.52 5.55 23.29
N ARG A 83 -20.85 5.64 24.58
CA ARG A 83 -21.04 6.93 25.28
C ARG A 83 -19.68 7.62 25.38
N ASN A 84 -19.31 8.39 24.36
CA ASN A 84 -18.12 9.23 24.37
C ASN A 84 -18.43 10.67 24.85
N ASN A 85 -19.55 10.89 25.53
CA ASN A 85 -19.90 12.20 26.07
C ASN A 85 -19.70 12.21 27.59
N GLN A 86 -18.48 12.51 28.01
CA GLN A 86 -18.23 13.19 29.29
C GLN A 86 -18.01 14.66 28.98
N GLY A 87 -19.07 15.46 29.15
CA GLY A 87 -19.08 16.91 29.08
C GLY A 87 -20.18 17.41 29.99
#